data_AF-A0A4S2KX80-F1
#
_entry.id   AF-A0A4S2KX80-F1
#
_cell.length_a   1.000
_cell.length_b   1.000
_cell.length_c   1.000
_cell.angle_alpha   90.00
_cell.angle_beta   90.00
_cell.angle_gamma   90.00
#
_symmetry.space_group_name_H-M   'P 1'
#
loop_
_entity.id
_entity.type
_entity.pdbx_description
1 polymer ?
#
loop_
_entity_poly.entity_id
_entity_poly.type
_entity_poly.pdbx_seq_one_letter_code
_entity_poly.pdbx_strand_id
1 'polypeptide(L)'
;ETFLCYRGKFLSITIFSLENMTCNHVTGEYVCRTGYLGLTCEHPCPLNRYGLNCANHCHCKNGGECHHVYANVDLAGKASTVKHPARRALTATTVNADLRMANGHCQCPPGWTGTMCTEICPEGYYGHHCLETCECKNEFFRCHSVEGCICRQGYTGENCDVQLFSRNIQEKDIKDILAGVFAIIVIIGALLAGWMCRRRRMADVKNEIAQVQYTA
;
A
#
# COMPACT_ATOMS: atom_id res chain seq x y z
N GLU A 1 5.07 39.46 -30.22
CA GLU A 1 5.39 40.42 -29.14
C GLU A 1 6.78 40.12 -28.64
N THR A 2 7.67 41.11 -28.60
CA THR A 2 9.12 40.91 -28.36
C THR A 2 9.43 41.27 -26.91
N PHE A 3 9.83 40.29 -26.10
CA PHE A 3 10.25 40.52 -24.72
C PHE A 3 11.60 41.27 -24.71
N LEU A 4 11.65 42.46 -24.10
CA LEU A 4 12.89 43.24 -23.98
C LEU A 4 13.35 43.22 -22.51
N CYS A 5 14.43 42.47 -22.26
CA CYS A 5 15.20 42.49 -21.02
C CYS A 5 16.25 43.60 -21.14
N TYR A 6 16.14 44.65 -20.33
CA TYR A 6 17.10 45.76 -20.35
C TYR A 6 17.45 46.17 -18.92
N ARG A 7 18.75 46.14 -18.60
CA ARG A 7 19.28 46.48 -17.27
C ARG A 7 18.58 45.72 -16.12
N GLY A 8 18.22 44.45 -16.35
CA GLY A 8 17.66 43.58 -15.32
C GLY A 8 16.17 43.80 -15.06
N LYS A 9 15.51 44.60 -15.91
CA LYS A 9 14.07 44.84 -15.86
C LYS A 9 13.44 44.40 -17.18
N PHE A 10 12.29 43.73 -17.06
CA PHE A 10 11.42 43.46 -18.20
C PHE A 10 10.63 44.73 -18.53
N LEU A 11 10.68 45.20 -19.79
CA LEU A 11 10.03 46.44 -20.22
C LEU A 11 8.56 46.27 -20.69
N SER A 12 7.86 45.19 -20.31
CA SER A 12 6.44 44.98 -20.68
C SER A 12 5.56 44.66 -19.46
N ILE A 13 4.35 45.24 -19.46
CA ILE A 13 3.38 45.24 -18.34
C ILE A 13 2.18 44.28 -18.57
N THR A 14 2.01 43.68 -19.75
CA THR A 14 0.71 43.07 -20.14
C THR A 14 0.64 41.54 -20.19
N ILE A 15 1.53 40.77 -19.56
CA ILE A 15 1.38 39.29 -19.52
C ILE A 15 1.70 38.74 -18.12
N PHE A 16 0.75 37.96 -17.60
CA PHE A 16 0.80 37.23 -16.32
C PHE A 16 1.92 36.17 -16.22
N SER A 17 2.73 35.96 -17.28
CA SER A 17 3.75 34.89 -17.36
C SER A 17 5.18 35.29 -17.02
N LEU A 18 5.44 36.53 -16.58
CA LEU A 18 6.79 36.92 -16.13
C LEU A 18 7.18 36.31 -14.77
N GLU A 19 6.27 35.60 -14.09
CA GLU A 19 6.55 35.05 -12.77
C GLU A 19 7.67 34.01 -12.80
N ASN A 20 7.90 33.25 -13.88
CA ASN A 20 8.96 32.22 -13.93
C ASN A 20 10.14 32.58 -14.83
N MET A 21 10.36 33.86 -15.10
CA MET A 21 11.47 34.36 -15.92
C MET A 21 12.46 35.20 -15.10
N THR A 22 13.74 35.10 -15.47
CA THR A 22 14.82 35.93 -14.93
C THR A 22 15.51 36.68 -16.06
N CYS A 23 15.95 37.91 -15.80
CA CYS A 23 16.56 38.79 -16.80
C CYS A 23 17.96 39.19 -16.32
N ASN A 24 18.98 38.89 -17.12
CA ASN A 24 20.35 39.26 -16.83
C ASN A 24 20.60 40.72 -17.20
N HIS A 25 20.93 41.54 -16.20
CA HIS A 25 21.14 42.97 -16.39
C HIS A 25 22.39 43.35 -17.20
N VAL A 26 23.34 42.42 -17.35
CA VAL A 26 24.61 42.62 -18.06
C VAL A 26 24.49 42.16 -19.51
N THR A 27 23.97 40.94 -19.74
CA THR A 27 23.89 40.37 -21.09
C THR A 27 22.60 40.76 -21.83
N GLY A 28 21.57 41.21 -21.12
CA GLY A 28 20.24 41.45 -21.71
C GLY A 28 19.49 40.16 -22.10
N GLU A 29 20.05 39.00 -21.72
CA GLU A 29 19.44 37.70 -21.95
C GLU A 29 18.38 37.40 -20.89
N TYR A 30 17.29 36.75 -21.29
CA TYR A 30 16.29 36.22 -20.37
C TYR A 30 16.41 34.70 -20.30
N VAL A 31 16.20 34.14 -19.11
CA VAL A 31 16.30 32.71 -18.85
C VAL A 31 15.16 32.28 -17.92
N CYS A 32 14.58 31.11 -18.16
CA CYS A 32 13.57 30.54 -17.27
C CYS A 32 14.16 30.26 -15.88
N ARG A 33 13.34 30.42 -14.83
CA ARG A 33 13.67 29.90 -13.51
C ARG A 33 13.89 28.39 -13.61
N THR A 34 14.74 27.88 -12.73
CA THR A 34 14.98 26.45 -12.59
C THR A 34 13.66 25.69 -12.40
N GLY A 35 13.49 24.61 -13.15
CA GLY A 35 12.25 23.82 -13.13
C GLY A 35 11.19 24.23 -14.14
N TYR A 36 11.46 25.23 -14.99
CA TYR A 36 10.54 25.66 -16.05
C TYR A 36 11.23 25.70 -17.41
N LEU A 37 10.44 25.54 -18.47
CA LEU A 37 10.87 25.51 -19.86
C LEU A 37 9.86 26.18 -20.79
N GLY A 38 10.28 26.37 -22.04
CA GLY A 38 9.49 26.98 -23.10
C GLY A 38 9.92 28.41 -23.38
N LEU A 39 9.41 28.98 -24.47
CA LEU A 39 9.75 30.34 -24.90
C LEU A 39 9.26 31.40 -23.91
N THR A 40 8.19 31.09 -23.18
CA THR A 40 7.52 31.93 -22.18
C THR A 40 7.67 31.40 -20.75
N CYS A 41 8.43 30.32 -20.54
CA CYS A 41 8.63 29.68 -19.23
C CYS A 41 7.34 29.27 -18.50
N GLU A 42 6.28 28.97 -19.26
CA GLU A 42 4.98 28.57 -18.72
C GLU A 42 4.89 27.08 -18.38
N HIS A 43 5.79 26.26 -18.92
CA HIS A 43 5.75 24.82 -18.73
C HIS A 43 6.72 24.38 -17.63
N PRO A 44 6.27 23.58 -16.64
CA PRO A 44 7.18 22.96 -15.70
C PRO A 44 8.06 21.92 -16.41
N CYS A 45 9.15 21.51 -15.77
CA CYS A 45 9.96 20.41 -16.30
C CYS A 45 9.14 19.13 -16.49
N PRO A 46 9.46 18.33 -17.52
CA PRO A 46 8.86 17.02 -17.68
C PRO A 46 9.13 16.15 -16.45
N LEU A 47 8.30 15.13 -16.25
CA LEU A 47 8.45 14.19 -15.13
C LEU A 47 9.89 13.68 -15.01
N ASN A 48 10.37 13.55 -13.77
CA ASN A 48 11.72 13.11 -13.42
C ASN A 48 12.85 14.01 -13.94
N ARG A 49 12.58 15.29 -14.23
CA ARG A 49 13.62 16.26 -14.59
C ARG A 49 13.48 17.55 -13.79
N TYR A 50 14.61 18.23 -13.61
CA TYR A 50 14.66 19.46 -12.84
C TYR A 50 15.86 20.33 -13.22
N GLY A 51 15.96 21.49 -12.58
CA GLY A 51 17.09 22.40 -12.72
C GLY A 51 16.96 23.31 -13.93
N LEU A 52 18.07 23.95 -14.31
CA LEU A 52 18.08 24.88 -15.44
C LEU A 52 17.88 24.10 -16.75
N ASN A 53 16.92 24.54 -17.57
CA ASN A 53 16.55 23.87 -18.83
C ASN A 53 16.22 22.37 -18.68
N CYS A 54 15.82 21.92 -17.48
CA CYS A 54 15.51 20.51 -17.19
C CYS A 54 16.66 19.54 -17.52
N ALA A 55 17.90 20.01 -17.41
CA ALA A 55 19.10 19.26 -17.75
C ALA A 55 19.35 18.08 -16.80
N ASN A 56 18.90 18.19 -15.55
CA ASN A 56 19.13 17.17 -14.54
C ASN A 56 17.98 16.15 -14.50
N HIS A 57 18.32 14.92 -14.12
CA HIS A 57 17.38 13.82 -13.99
C HIS A 57 17.23 13.40 -12.53
N CYS A 58 16.01 13.06 -12.12
CA CYS A 58 15.72 12.56 -10.80
C CYS A 58 15.98 11.06 -10.71
N HIS A 59 16.51 10.61 -9.58
CA HIS A 59 16.88 9.20 -9.36
C HIS A 59 15.93 8.46 -8.42
N CYS A 60 14.70 8.96 -8.26
CA CYS A 60 13.65 8.37 -7.44
C CYS A 60 13.30 6.95 -7.90
N LYS A 61 13.05 6.05 -6.95
CA LYS A 61 12.68 4.65 -7.18
C LYS A 61 11.26 4.36 -6.72
N ASN A 62 10.76 3.18 -7.09
CA ASN A 62 9.45 2.67 -6.68
C ASN A 62 8.25 3.58 -7.00
N GLY A 63 8.37 4.40 -8.06
CA GLY A 63 7.34 5.36 -8.43
C GLY A 63 7.41 6.69 -7.67
N GLY A 64 8.51 6.98 -6.98
CA GLY A 64 8.75 8.29 -6.39
C GLY A 64 8.87 9.39 -7.44
N GLU A 65 8.29 10.54 -7.14
CA GLU A 65 8.25 11.70 -8.04
C GLU A 65 9.11 12.82 -7.48
N CYS A 66 9.89 13.51 -8.30
CA CYS A 66 10.61 14.69 -7.85
C CYS A 66 9.90 15.95 -8.32
N HIS A 67 10.05 17.03 -7.55
CA HIS A 67 9.53 18.31 -7.99
C HIS A 67 10.49 19.03 -8.91
N HIS A 68 9.95 19.56 -10.01
CA HIS A 68 10.70 20.25 -11.05
C HIS A 68 11.55 21.44 -10.55
N VAL A 69 11.13 22.15 -9.49
CA VAL A 69 11.83 23.34 -8.96
C VAL A 69 12.89 23.04 -7.90
N TYR A 70 12.58 22.21 -6.89
CA TYR A 70 13.39 22.09 -5.66
C TYR A 70 14.13 20.75 -5.54
N ALA A 71 14.09 19.92 -6.57
CA ALA A 71 14.96 18.75 -6.68
C ALA A 71 16.45 19.10 -6.83
N ASN A 72 16.96 20.27 -6.45
CA ASN A 72 18.40 20.60 -6.49
C ASN A 72 18.94 21.20 -5.18
N VAL A 73 18.15 21.19 -4.10
CA VAL A 73 18.57 21.74 -2.82
C VAL A 73 19.42 20.70 -2.10
N ASP A 74 20.71 20.63 -2.44
CA ASP A 74 21.68 19.85 -1.68
C ASP A 74 21.81 20.45 -0.27
N LEU A 75 21.70 19.60 0.76
CA LEU A 75 21.93 19.92 2.18
C LEU A 75 23.40 20.27 2.50
N ALA A 76 24.23 20.55 1.50
CA ALA A 76 25.57 21.09 1.68
C ALA A 76 25.51 22.59 2.07
N GLY A 77 24.96 22.88 3.25
CA GLY A 77 25.54 23.86 4.17
C GLY A 77 25.69 25.32 3.70
N LYS A 78 24.81 25.83 2.85
CA LYS A 78 24.54 27.28 2.79
C LYS A 78 23.04 27.50 2.86
N ALA A 79 22.53 27.67 4.09
CA ALA A 79 21.46 28.63 4.29
C ALA A 79 21.95 29.92 3.63
N SER A 80 21.39 30.24 2.46
CA SER A 80 21.68 31.50 1.80
C SER A 80 21.32 32.57 2.83
N THR A 81 22.34 33.18 3.42
CA THR A 81 22.23 34.39 4.22
C THR A 81 21.82 35.49 3.26
N VAL A 82 20.56 35.45 2.84
CA VAL A 82 19.87 36.62 2.34
C VAL A 82 19.65 37.50 3.56
N LYS A 83 20.71 38.22 3.96
CA LYS A 83 20.58 39.44 4.74
C LYS A 83 19.88 40.45 3.84
N HIS A 84 18.55 40.42 3.82
CA HIS A 84 17.79 41.60 3.44
C HIS A 84 17.76 42.57 4.63
N PRO A 85 17.92 43.88 4.38
CA PRO A 85 17.96 44.87 5.44
C PRO A 85 16.59 44.96 6.10
N ALA A 86 16.62 45.05 7.43
CA ALA A 86 15.46 45.16 8.29
C ALA A 86 14.46 46.20 7.78
N ARG A 87 13.24 45.77 7.46
CA ARG A 87 12.04 46.62 7.63
C ARG A 87 10.91 45.82 8.26
N ARG A 88 10.64 46.23 9.50
CA ARG A 88 9.42 46.09 10.33
C ARG A 88 8.78 44.71 10.40
N ALA A 89 8.86 44.16 11.61
CA ALA A 89 8.06 43.08 12.14
C ALA A 89 6.59 43.17 11.69
N LEU A 90 6.21 42.27 10.80
CA LEU A 90 4.84 41.80 10.69
C LEU A 90 4.77 40.56 11.58
N THR A 91 3.82 40.64 12.50
CA THR A 91 3.39 39.63 13.47
C THR A 91 3.58 38.18 12.97
N ALA A 92 4.27 37.38 13.78
CA ALA A 92 4.49 35.96 13.57
C ALA A 92 3.16 35.19 13.63
N THR A 93 2.51 34.98 12.48
CA THR A 93 1.36 34.06 12.41
C THR A 93 1.09 33.39 11.06
N THR A 94 1.91 33.53 10.01
CA THR A 94 1.74 32.77 8.75
C THR A 94 3.04 32.58 7.96
N VAL A 95 4.08 32.02 8.60
CA VAL A 95 5.10 31.28 7.84
C VAL A 95 4.77 29.79 7.90
N ASN A 96 3.64 29.43 7.26
CA ASN A 96 3.40 28.07 6.78
C ASN A 96 3.71 28.06 5.29
N ALA A 97 4.95 28.41 4.93
CA ALA A 97 5.56 27.90 3.73
C ALA A 97 6.13 26.54 4.15
N ASP A 98 5.43 25.50 3.73
CA ASP A 98 5.62 24.09 4.01
C ASP A 98 7.10 23.67 4.00
N LEU A 99 7.78 23.83 5.13
CA LEU A 99 9.14 23.32 5.34
C LEU A 99 9.10 21.85 5.76
N ARG A 100 8.07 21.12 5.29
CA ARG A 100 8.00 19.65 5.30
C ARG A 100 8.60 19.06 4.02
N MET A 101 9.64 19.70 3.50
CA MET A 101 10.65 19.11 2.60
C MET A 101 11.60 18.13 3.33
N ALA A 102 11.31 17.84 4.60
CA ALA A 102 11.99 16.86 5.42
C ALA A 102 11.61 15.46 4.87
N ASN A 103 12.35 14.75 4.01
CA ASN A 103 13.79 14.61 3.96
C ASN A 103 14.21 14.05 2.58
N GLY A 104 14.56 14.93 1.63
CA GLY A 104 15.37 14.58 0.46
C GLY A 104 14.63 14.25 -0.83
N HIS A 105 14.70 15.20 -1.77
CA HIS A 105 14.70 15.10 -3.24
C HIS A 105 13.54 14.40 -4.00
N CYS A 106 12.95 13.34 -3.44
CA CYS A 106 11.91 12.52 -4.04
C CYS A 106 10.69 12.47 -3.14
N GLN A 107 9.52 12.78 -3.68
CA GLN A 107 8.23 12.54 -3.09
C GLN A 107 7.91 11.04 -3.16
N CYS A 108 7.92 10.38 -2.00
CA CYS A 108 7.76 8.93 -1.95
C CYS A 108 6.28 8.52 -1.95
N PRO A 109 5.92 7.47 -2.71
CA PRO A 109 4.60 6.90 -2.66
C PRO A 109 4.39 6.16 -1.32
N PRO A 110 3.14 5.80 -0.99
CA PRO A 110 2.85 5.10 0.25
C PRO A 110 3.65 3.80 0.36
N GLY A 111 4.13 3.51 1.57
CA GLY A 111 4.94 2.33 1.84
C GLY A 111 6.44 2.50 1.63
N TRP A 112 6.90 3.64 1.12
CA TRP A 112 8.30 3.92 0.83
C TRP A 112 8.80 5.22 1.48
N THR A 113 10.08 5.23 1.83
CA THR A 113 10.79 6.36 2.43
C THR A 113 12.27 6.38 2.02
N GLY A 114 13.01 7.34 2.57
CA GLY A 114 14.39 7.66 2.20
C GLY A 114 14.49 8.65 1.04
N THR A 115 15.69 9.15 0.79
CA THR A 115 15.95 10.23 -0.19
C THR A 115 15.68 9.86 -1.64
N MET A 116 15.62 8.56 -1.94
CA MET A 116 15.34 8.00 -3.28
C MET A 116 14.16 7.03 -3.27
N CYS A 117 13.38 6.97 -2.18
CA CYS A 117 12.24 6.07 -2.03
C CYS A 117 12.59 4.58 -2.18
N THR A 118 13.79 4.20 -1.75
CA THR A 118 14.31 2.82 -1.83
C THR A 118 14.03 2.01 -0.57
N GLU A 119 13.68 2.66 0.53
CA GLU A 119 13.47 2.03 1.83
C GLU A 119 11.98 1.81 2.07
N ILE A 120 11.59 0.65 2.59
CA ILE A 120 10.20 0.39 3.00
C ILE A 120 9.95 1.10 4.33
N CYS A 121 8.70 1.48 4.59
CA CYS A 121 8.35 2.08 5.88
C CYS A 121 8.83 1.26 7.08
N PRO A 122 9.37 1.92 8.12
CA PRO A 122 9.67 1.26 9.37
C PRO A 122 8.38 0.74 10.04
N GLU A 123 8.53 -0.26 10.89
CA GLU A 123 7.41 -0.85 11.62
C GLU A 123 6.65 0.22 12.42
N GLY A 124 5.32 0.19 12.32
CA GLY A 124 4.44 1.17 12.96
C GLY A 124 4.19 2.44 12.16
N TYR A 125 4.73 2.57 10.95
CA TYR A 125 4.50 3.71 10.07
C TYR A 125 3.96 3.29 8.70
N TYR A 126 3.20 4.19 8.07
CA TYR A 126 2.60 3.98 6.76
C TYR A 126 2.38 5.31 6.02
N GLY A 127 1.81 5.22 4.81
CA GLY A 127 1.46 6.39 4.02
C GLY A 127 2.66 7.01 3.30
N HIS A 128 2.45 8.20 2.72
CA HIS A 128 3.48 8.89 1.95
C HIS A 128 4.67 9.28 2.83
N HIS A 129 5.89 8.94 2.38
CA HIS A 129 7.13 9.12 3.16
C HIS A 129 7.12 8.44 4.54
N CYS A 130 6.14 7.57 4.83
CA CYS A 130 5.97 6.92 6.13
C CYS A 130 5.78 7.94 7.28
N LEU A 131 5.13 9.06 7.01
CA LEU A 131 4.88 10.12 8.00
C LEU A 131 3.69 9.82 8.92
N GLU A 132 2.87 8.83 8.57
CA GLU A 132 1.69 8.46 9.33
C GLU A 132 2.02 7.29 10.26
N THR A 133 1.61 7.41 11.53
CA THR A 133 1.81 6.35 12.53
C THR A 133 0.58 5.44 12.56
N CYS A 134 0.80 4.13 12.61
CA CYS A 134 -0.25 3.12 12.76
C CYS A 134 -0.84 3.13 14.18
N GLU A 135 -1.98 3.79 14.36
CA GLU A 135 -2.77 3.77 15.61
C GLU A 135 -3.97 2.82 15.48
N CYS A 136 -3.71 1.51 15.49
CA CYS A 136 -4.76 0.52 15.28
C CYS A 136 -5.59 0.25 16.55
N LYS A 137 -6.91 0.11 16.39
CA LYS A 137 -7.88 0.01 17.50
C LYS A 137 -7.68 -1.22 18.40
N ASN A 138 -7.32 -2.36 17.83
CA ASN A 138 -7.17 -3.63 18.56
C ASN A 138 -6.03 -4.48 17.99
N GLU A 139 -5.72 -5.57 18.69
CA GLU A 139 -4.66 -6.50 18.30
C GLU A 139 -4.97 -7.35 17.06
N PHE A 140 -6.20 -7.32 16.54
CA PHE A 140 -6.58 -8.03 15.32
C PHE A 140 -6.29 -7.23 14.05
N PHE A 141 -5.84 -5.98 14.19
CA PHE A 141 -5.22 -5.24 13.10
C PHE A 141 -3.71 -5.55 13.01
N ARG A 142 -3.16 -5.37 11.81
CA ARG A 142 -1.73 -5.26 11.56
C ARG A 142 -1.45 -3.95 10.83
N CYS A 143 -0.28 -3.38 11.09
CA CYS A 143 0.21 -2.24 10.33
C CYS A 143 0.69 -2.71 8.95
N HIS A 144 0.18 -2.08 7.91
CA HIS A 144 0.54 -2.24 6.53
C HIS A 144 1.18 -0.94 6.05
N SER A 145 2.34 -1.02 5.43
CA SER A 145 3.14 0.15 5.06
C SER A 145 2.43 1.08 4.07
N VAL A 146 1.48 0.59 3.28
CA VAL A 146 0.73 1.37 2.29
C VAL A 146 -0.61 1.88 2.83
N GLU A 147 -1.35 1.04 3.55
CA GLU A 147 -2.77 1.29 3.89
C GLU A 147 -3.00 1.58 5.38
N GLY A 148 -1.98 1.41 6.23
CA GLY A 148 -2.10 1.55 7.66
C GLY A 148 -2.71 0.31 8.30
N CYS A 149 -3.81 0.47 9.04
CA CYS A 149 -4.38 -0.63 9.82
C CYS A 149 -5.29 -1.52 8.97
N ILE A 150 -4.84 -2.75 8.70
CA ILE A 150 -5.63 -3.78 8.00
C ILE A 150 -5.87 -5.00 8.88
N CYS A 151 -6.91 -5.79 8.62
CA CYS A 151 -7.16 -7.01 9.42
C CYS A 151 -6.01 -8.01 9.30
N ARG A 152 -5.69 -8.66 10.43
CA ARG A 152 -4.82 -9.85 10.44
C ARG A 152 -5.45 -10.96 9.61
N GLN A 153 -4.60 -11.82 9.05
CA GLN A 153 -5.05 -12.96 8.26
C GLN A 153 -6.04 -13.82 9.07
N GLY A 154 -7.18 -14.14 8.47
CA GLY A 154 -8.24 -14.92 9.13
C GLY A 154 -9.24 -14.09 9.92
N TYR A 155 -9.08 -12.76 10.00
CA TYR A 155 -10.05 -11.85 10.60
C TYR A 155 -10.69 -10.95 9.53
N THR A 156 -11.95 -10.57 9.75
CA THR A 156 -12.73 -9.69 8.87
C THR A 156 -13.70 -8.82 9.68
N GLY A 157 -14.42 -7.93 9.00
CA GLY A 157 -15.33 -6.95 9.61
C GLY A 157 -14.67 -5.59 9.84
N GLU A 158 -15.47 -4.60 10.20
CA GLU A 158 -15.03 -3.21 10.40
C GLU A 158 -14.03 -3.06 11.57
N ASN A 159 -14.15 -3.93 12.58
CA ASN A 159 -13.24 -3.98 13.73
C ASN A 159 -12.32 -5.23 13.71
N CYS A 160 -12.28 -5.98 12.61
CA CYS A 160 -11.48 -7.20 12.48
C CYS A 160 -11.69 -8.22 13.62
N ASP A 161 -12.90 -8.33 14.15
CA ASP A 161 -13.28 -9.20 15.27
C ASP A 161 -13.91 -10.52 14.81
N VAL A 162 -14.25 -10.65 13.53
CA VAL A 162 -14.90 -11.85 12.97
C VAL A 162 -13.86 -12.82 12.41
N GLN A 163 -13.79 -14.05 12.94
CA GLN A 163 -12.89 -15.09 12.42
C GLN A 163 -13.49 -15.82 11.21
N LEU A 164 -12.76 -15.83 10.09
CA LEU A 164 -13.17 -16.45 8.82
C LEU A 164 -13.22 -17.99 8.87
N PHE A 165 -12.45 -18.63 9.77
CA PHE A 165 -12.27 -20.08 9.80
C PHE A 165 -13.44 -20.86 10.44
N SER A 166 -14.35 -20.20 11.17
CA SER A 166 -15.35 -20.90 11.99
C SER A 166 -16.56 -21.44 11.19
N ARG A 167 -16.72 -21.10 9.91
CA ARG A 167 -17.92 -21.49 9.14
C ARG A 167 -17.76 -22.72 8.24
N ASN A 168 -16.55 -23.15 7.87
CA ASN A 168 -16.38 -24.18 6.84
C ASN A 168 -16.09 -25.61 7.34
N ILE A 169 -15.77 -25.81 8.63
CA ILE A 169 -15.48 -27.17 9.17
C ILE A 169 -16.75 -27.89 9.65
N GLN A 170 -17.76 -27.19 10.15
CA GLN A 170 -18.86 -27.87 10.85
C GLN A 170 -19.94 -28.47 9.91
N GLU A 171 -20.06 -28.05 8.65
CA GLU A 171 -21.18 -28.50 7.82
C GLU A 171 -20.86 -29.71 6.92
N LYS A 172 -19.60 -29.91 6.53
CA LYS A 172 -19.19 -31.04 5.67
C LYS A 172 -18.93 -32.31 6.48
N ASP A 173 -18.28 -32.18 7.63
CA ASP A 173 -17.89 -33.32 8.46
C ASP A 173 -19.09 -34.06 9.06
N ILE A 174 -20.14 -33.36 9.48
CA ILE A 174 -21.32 -33.98 10.10
C ILE A 174 -22.10 -34.86 9.11
N LYS A 175 -22.21 -34.44 7.85
CA LYS A 175 -22.96 -35.18 6.82
C LYS A 175 -22.24 -36.47 6.42
N ASP A 176 -20.91 -36.42 6.30
CA ASP A 176 -20.08 -37.59 5.95
C ASP A 176 -20.00 -38.61 7.10
N ILE A 177 -19.88 -38.13 8.35
CA ILE A 177 -19.90 -39.00 9.55
C ILE A 177 -21.24 -39.73 9.66
N LEU A 178 -22.37 -39.02 9.47
CA LEU A 178 -23.70 -39.61 9.58
C LEU A 178 -23.91 -40.72 8.54
N ALA A 179 -23.51 -40.49 7.28
CA ALA A 179 -23.60 -41.48 6.22
C ALA A 179 -22.77 -42.74 6.52
N GLY A 180 -21.56 -42.58 7.07
CA GLY A 180 -20.70 -43.69 7.48
C GLY A 180 -21.33 -44.56 8.58
N VAL A 181 -21.91 -43.93 9.61
CA VAL A 181 -22.58 -44.65 10.71
C VAL A 181 -23.78 -45.44 10.21
N PHE A 182 -24.61 -44.87 9.33
CA PHE A 182 -25.75 -45.57 8.74
C PHE A 182 -25.31 -46.81 7.93
N ALA A 183 -24.25 -46.70 7.13
CA ALA A 183 -23.74 -47.82 6.35
C ALA A 183 -23.27 -48.98 7.25
N ILE A 184 -22.57 -48.67 8.35
CA ILE A 184 -22.08 -49.68 9.30
C ILE A 184 -23.24 -50.43 9.97
N ILE A 185 -24.30 -49.71 10.40
CA ILE A 185 -25.47 -50.32 11.02
C ILE A 185 -26.15 -51.31 10.06
N VAL A 186 -26.30 -50.95 8.78
CA VAL A 186 -26.88 -51.82 7.76
C VAL A 186 -26.03 -53.06 7.53
N ILE A 187 -24.70 -52.91 7.47
CA ILE A 187 -23.76 -54.05 7.32
C ILE A 187 -23.85 -54.99 8.52
N ILE A 188 -23.85 -54.45 9.75
CA ILE A 188 -24.00 -55.24 10.98
C ILE A 188 -25.34 -55.98 10.96
N GLY A 189 -26.43 -55.31 10.59
CA GLY A 189 -27.76 -55.92 10.44
C GLY A 189 -27.76 -57.08 9.45
N ALA A 190 -27.12 -56.92 8.29
CA ALA A 190 -27.01 -57.98 7.28
C ALA A 190 -26.16 -59.16 7.76
N LEU A 191 -25.05 -58.89 8.47
CA LEU A 191 -24.19 -59.93 9.05
C LEU A 191 -24.92 -60.71 10.15
N LEU A 192 -25.66 -60.03 11.03
CA LEU A 192 -26.46 -60.66 12.07
C LEU A 192 -27.60 -61.48 11.45
N ALA A 193 -28.31 -60.96 10.45
CA ALA A 193 -29.34 -61.70 9.73
C ALA A 193 -28.78 -62.94 9.03
N GLY A 194 -27.65 -62.81 8.32
CA GLY A 194 -26.97 -63.93 7.67
C GLY A 194 -26.47 -64.98 8.68
N TRP A 195 -25.94 -64.53 9.83
CA TRP A 195 -25.55 -65.43 10.91
C TRP A 195 -26.75 -66.13 11.53
N MET A 196 -27.86 -65.42 11.79
CA MET A 196 -29.10 -66.00 12.29
C MET A 196 -29.69 -67.02 11.30
N CYS A 197 -29.71 -66.73 10.00
CA CYS A 197 -30.15 -67.66 8.96
C CYS A 197 -29.27 -68.91 8.92
N ARG A 198 -27.94 -68.76 9.01
CA ARG A 198 -27.01 -69.88 9.10
C ARG A 198 -27.23 -70.70 10.37
N ARG A 199 -27.44 -70.06 11.51
CA ARG A 199 -27.72 -70.73 12.79
C ARG A 199 -29.03 -71.50 12.75
N ARG A 200 -30.09 -70.93 12.19
CA ARG A 200 -31.39 -71.60 12.01
C ARG A 200 -31.27 -72.82 11.10
N ARG A 201 -30.56 -72.70 9.97
CA ARG A 201 -30.35 -73.83 9.04
C ARG A 201 -29.57 -74.98 9.69
N MET A 202 -28.55 -74.67 10.49
CA MET A 202 -27.82 -75.69 11.25
C MET A 202 -28.64 -76.32 12.38
N ALA A 203 -29.70 -75.65 12.86
CA ALA A 203 -30.63 -76.22 13.84
C ALA A 203 -31.63 -77.20 13.18
N ASP A 204 -32.15 -76.87 12.00
CA ASP A 204 -33.01 -77.81 11.24
C ASP A 204 -32.26 -79.06 10.78
N VAL A 205 -31.02 -78.92 10.29
CA VAL A 205 -30.18 -80.08 9.93
C VAL A 205 -29.87 -80.97 11.13
N LYS A 206 -29.66 -80.40 12.32
CA LYS A 206 -29.48 -81.18 13.56
C LYS A 206 -30.76 -81.91 14.00
N ASN A 207 -31.94 -81.33 13.77
CA ASN A 207 -33.21 -82.02 14.02
C ASN A 207 -33.43 -83.19 13.05
N GLU A 208 -33.01 -83.08 11.79
CA GLU A 208 -33.08 -84.19 10.83
C GLU A 208 -32.07 -85.32 11.12
N ILE A 209 -30.85 -85.02 11.58
CA ILE A 209 -29.87 -86.06 11.97
C ILE A 209 -30.34 -86.78 13.25
N ALA A 210 -30.98 -86.07 14.18
CA ALA A 210 -31.58 -86.70 15.35
C ALA A 210 -32.63 -87.75 14.94
N GLN A 211 -33.49 -87.46 13.93
CA GLN A 211 -34.49 -88.40 13.37
C GLN A 211 -33.96 -89.76 12.93
N VAL A 212 -32.74 -89.81 12.42
CA VAL A 212 -32.16 -91.05 11.90
C VAL A 212 -31.58 -91.94 13.02
N GLN A 213 -31.17 -91.37 14.16
CA GLN A 213 -30.58 -92.16 15.26
C GLN A 213 -31.60 -92.89 16.16
N TYR A 214 -32.91 -92.60 16.06
CA TYR A 214 -33.96 -93.33 16.81
C TYR A 214 -34.81 -94.28 15.95
N THR A 215 -34.42 -94.49 14.70
CA THR A 215 -35.08 -95.44 13.78
C THR A 215 -34.19 -96.59 13.33
N ALA A 216 -33.00 -96.74 13.94
CA ALA A 216 -32.06 -97.85 13.72
C ALA A 216 -31.91 -98.72 14.98
#